data_AF-A0A960NNA0-F1
#
_entry.id   AF-A0A960NNA0-F1
#
_cell.length_a   1.000
_cell.length_b   1.000
_cell.length_c   1.000
_cell.angle_alpha   90.00
_cell.angle_beta   90.00
_cell.angle_gamma   90.00
#
_symmetry.space_group_name_H-M   'P 1'
#
loop_
_entity.id
_entity.type
_entity.pdbx_description
1 polymer ?
#
loop_
_entity_poly.entity_id
_entity_poly.type
_entity_poly.pdbx_seq_one_letter_code
_entity_poly.pdbx_strand_id
1 'polypeptide(L)'
;MCGIAGLWRFKDRDPDDTQRLVRMASTLDHRGPDDRGYLFLETATGQHRLTRDEETGQAANLLLAHRRLSIIDVSTDGWQP
;
A
#
# COMPACT_ATOMS: atom_id res chain seq x y z
N MET A 1 -10.52 -6.35 -11.65
CA MET A 1 -10.51 -4.91 -11.29
C MET A 1 -9.62 -4.76 -10.09
N CYS A 2 -8.63 -3.88 -10.12
CA CYS A 2 -7.69 -3.69 -9.01
C CYS A 2 -8.36 -3.44 -7.64
N GLY A 3 -7.61 -3.71 -6.57
CA GLY A 3 -7.98 -3.42 -5.19
C GLY A 3 -7.14 -2.29 -4.62
N ILE A 4 -7.76 -1.40 -3.82
CA ILE A 4 -7.09 -0.30 -3.15
C ILE A 4 -7.51 -0.31 -1.68
N ALA A 5 -6.56 -0.12 -0.77
CA ALA A 5 -6.79 0.04 0.65
C ALA A 5 -5.93 1.18 1.19
N GLY A 6 -6.34 1.81 2.29
CA GLY A 6 -5.55 2.87 2.91
C GLY A 6 -5.93 3.18 4.35
N LEU A 7 -4.97 3.72 5.08
CA LEU A 7 -5.10 4.20 6.46
C LEU A 7 -4.48 5.59 6.54
N TRP A 8 -5.21 6.54 7.13
CA TRP A 8 -4.72 7.88 7.40
C TRP A 8 -4.94 8.25 8.87
N ARG A 9 -3.84 8.50 9.58
CA ARG A 9 -3.84 8.99 10.96
C ARG A 9 -3.55 10.49 10.97
N PHE A 10 -4.53 11.27 11.42
CA PHE A 10 -4.38 12.73 11.63
C PHE A 10 -3.73 13.08 12.97
N LYS A 11 -3.65 12.11 13.89
CA LYS A 11 -3.15 12.29 15.26
C LYS A 11 -2.09 11.23 15.56
N ASP A 12 -2.40 10.33 16.48
CA ASP A 12 -1.49 9.32 16.98
C ASP A 12 -1.25 8.23 15.93
N ARG A 13 0.01 7.78 15.87
CA ARG A 13 0.41 6.63 15.05
C ARG A 13 0.11 5.35 15.82
N ASP A 14 -0.35 4.33 15.10
CA ASP A 14 -0.48 2.98 15.62
C ASP A 14 0.65 2.13 15.02
N PRO A 15 1.56 1.54 15.83
CA PRO A 15 2.62 0.67 15.32
C PRO A 15 2.08 -0.54 14.55
N ASP A 16 0.81 -0.92 14.76
CA ASP A 16 0.16 -2.01 14.05
C ASP A 16 -0.43 -1.61 12.69
N ASP A 17 -0.42 -0.31 12.32
CA ASP A 17 -1.06 0.17 11.09
C ASP A 17 -0.47 -0.49 9.84
N THR A 18 0.83 -0.78 9.81
CA THR A 18 1.43 -1.52 8.69
C THR A 18 0.81 -2.91 8.54
N GLN A 19 0.71 -3.69 9.62
CA GLN A 19 0.09 -5.02 9.57
C GLN A 19 -1.41 -4.94 9.28
N ARG A 20 -2.07 -3.88 9.74
CA ARG A 20 -3.49 -3.62 9.49
C ARG A 20 -3.72 -3.34 8.00
N LEU A 21 -2.87 -2.52 7.37
CA LEU A 21 -2.87 -2.27 5.93
C LEU A 21 -2.64 -3.55 5.12
N VAL A 22 -1.65 -4.37 5.50
CA VAL A 22 -1.36 -5.65 4.83
C VAL A 22 -2.57 -6.58 4.87
N ARG A 23 -3.21 -6.70 6.04
CA ARG A 23 -4.46 -7.48 6.19
C ARG A 23 -5.61 -6.92 5.35
N MET A 24 -5.74 -5.61 5.23
CA MET A 24 -6.74 -5.02 4.33
C MET A 24 -6.44 -5.38 2.87
N ALA A 25 -5.19 -5.24 2.44
CA ALA A 25 -4.76 -5.54 1.08
C ALA A 25 -4.99 -7.02 0.71
N SER A 26 -4.74 -7.96 1.63
CA SER A 26 -4.93 -9.39 1.38
C SER A 26 -6.40 -9.78 1.20
N THR A 27 -7.36 -9.07 1.82
CA THR A 27 -8.78 -9.29 1.52
C THR A 27 -9.15 -8.93 0.06
N LEU A 28 -8.31 -8.12 -0.60
CA LEU A 28 -8.48 -7.65 -1.97
C LEU A 28 -7.67 -8.46 -3.00
N ASP A 29 -7.05 -9.58 -2.62
CA ASP A 29 -6.23 -10.40 -3.55
C ASP A 29 -7.01 -10.81 -4.80
N HIS A 30 -8.27 -11.21 -4.64
CA HIS A 30 -9.18 -11.61 -5.72
C HIS A 30 -9.43 -10.51 -6.76
N ARG A 31 -9.14 -9.24 -6.42
CA ARG A 31 -9.27 -8.09 -7.31
C ARG A 31 -8.00 -7.83 -8.12
N GLY A 32 -6.84 -8.14 -7.55
CA GLY A 32 -5.54 -7.94 -8.19
C GLY A 32 -4.54 -9.02 -7.79
N PRO A 33 -4.61 -10.20 -8.43
CA PRO A 33 -3.74 -11.33 -8.11
C PRO A 33 -2.33 -11.21 -8.71
N ASP A 34 -2.08 -10.27 -9.63
CA ASP A 34 -0.86 -10.25 -10.43
C ASP A 34 0.30 -9.52 -9.75
N ASP A 35 0.01 -8.44 -9.02
CA ASP A 35 1.04 -7.68 -8.29
C ASP A 35 0.45 -6.96 -7.07
N ARG A 36 1.34 -6.48 -6.21
CA ARG A 36 1.01 -5.69 -5.01
C ARG A 36 1.92 -4.50 -4.90
N GLY A 37 1.52 -3.49 -4.15
CA GLY A 37 2.48 -2.53 -3.65
C GLY A 37 1.90 -1.61 -2.59
N TYR A 38 2.81 -0.87 -1.95
CA TYR A 38 2.56 -0.10 -0.75
C TYR A 38 3.22 1.27 -0.83
N LEU A 39 2.51 2.30 -0.37
CA LEU A 39 3.01 3.64 -0.14
C LEU A 39 2.96 3.93 1.35
N PHE A 40 4.10 4.32 1.92
CA PHE A 40 4.20 4.88 3.27
C PHE A 40 4.60 6.34 3.13
N LEU A 41 3.73 7.27 3.54
CA LEU A 41 3.91 8.71 3.40
C LEU A 41 3.75 9.40 4.76
N GLU A 42 4.71 10.26 5.09
CA GLU A 42 4.58 11.27 6.13
C GLU A 42 4.02 12.56 5.53
N THR A 43 2.74 12.86 5.78
CA THR A 43 2.06 13.99 5.13
C THR A 43 2.63 15.35 5.53
N ALA A 44 3.24 15.45 6.72
CA ALA A 44 3.83 16.71 7.19
C ALA A 44 5.14 17.07 6.46
N THR A 45 5.94 16.07 6.06
CA THR A 45 7.26 16.27 5.45
C THR A 45 7.30 15.93 3.96
N GLY A 46 6.31 15.18 3.47
CA GLY A 46 6.31 14.61 2.12
C GLY A 46 7.26 13.41 1.95
N GLN A 47 7.96 13.00 3.01
CA GLN A 47 8.83 11.83 2.96
C GLN A 47 8.00 10.58 2.71
N HIS A 48 8.37 9.83 1.67
CA HIS A 48 7.64 8.63 1.30
C HIS A 48 8.56 7.50 0.84
N ARG A 49 7.99 6.30 0.90
CA ARG A 49 8.59 5.06 0.40
C ARG A 49 7.55 4.27 -0.38
N LEU A 50 7.95 3.80 -1.56
CA LEU A 50 7.22 2.84 -2.38
C LEU A 50 7.89 1.48 -2.24
N THR A 51 7.13 0.41 -2.03
CA THR A 51 7.69 -0.96 -1.96
C THR A 51 6.66 -2.01 -2.33
N ARG A 52 7.12 -3.18 -2.78
CA ARG A 52 6.31 -4.39 -2.94
C ARG A 52 6.26 -5.22 -1.65
N ASP A 53 7.18 -4.96 -0.74
CA ASP A 53 7.36 -5.75 0.47
C ASP A 53 6.46 -5.27 1.61
N GLU A 54 5.97 -6.23 2.38
CA GLU A 54 5.12 -6.03 3.55
C GLU A 54 5.94 -5.60 4.79
N GLU A 55 7.00 -4.82 4.58
CA GLU A 55 7.96 -4.46 5.60
C GLU A 55 7.38 -3.50 6.64
N THR A 56 7.63 -3.83 7.91
CA THR A 56 7.20 -3.10 9.09
C THR A 56 8.27 -2.16 9.62
N GLY A 57 7.87 -1.01 10.17
CA GLY A 57 8.76 -0.14 10.97
C GLY A 57 9.00 1.28 10.44
N GLN A 58 8.39 1.65 9.31
CA GLN A 58 8.48 3.03 8.81
C GLN A 58 7.49 3.94 9.55
N ALA A 59 7.98 5.04 10.12
CA ALA A 59 7.12 6.09 10.65
C ALA A 59 6.43 6.83 9.49
N ALA A 60 5.19 6.46 9.17
CA ALA A 60 4.30 7.16 8.25
C ALA A 60 2.93 7.40 8.90
N ASN A 61 2.17 8.38 8.42
CA ASN A 61 0.81 8.65 8.91
C ASN A 61 -0.25 8.49 7.81
N LEU A 62 0.16 8.36 6.55
CA LEU A 62 -0.67 7.93 5.43
C LEU A 62 -0.06 6.67 4.80
N LEU A 63 -0.86 5.61 4.77
CA LEU A 63 -0.49 4.31 4.25
C LEU A 63 -1.48 3.93 3.16
N LEU A 64 -1.01 3.57 1.96
CA LEU A 64 -1.84 3.04 0.87
C LEU A 64 -1.32 1.68 0.42
N ALA A 65 -2.22 0.82 -0.01
CA ALA A 65 -1.91 -0.46 -0.63
C ALA A 65 -2.71 -0.63 -1.92
N HIS A 66 -2.08 -1.26 -2.90
CA HIS A 66 -2.67 -1.59 -4.19
C HIS A 66 -2.53 -3.09 -4.49
N ARG A 67 -3.58 -3.69 -5.02
CA ARG A 67 -3.61 -5.05 -5.60
C ARG A 67 -3.89 -4.92 -7.08
N ARG A 68 -2.93 -5.30 -7.92
CA ARG A 68 -2.99 -5.06 -9.37
C ARG A 68 -3.54 -6.27 -10.11
N LEU A 69 -4.51 -6.02 -10.99
CA LEU A 69 -4.83 -6.91 -12.11
C LEU A 69 -4.27 -6.23 -13.37
N SER A 70 -3.31 -6.86 -14.01
CA SER A 70 -2.56 -6.32 -15.13
C SER A 70 -3.37 -6.47 -16.41
N ILE A 71 -3.88 -5.35 -16.94
CA ILE A 71 -4.71 -5.32 -18.15
C ILE A 71 -4.06 -4.46 -19.24
N ILE A 72 -3.59 -3.26 -18.88
CA ILE A 72 -2.88 -2.33 -19.77
C ILE A 72 -1.48 -2.13 -19.19
N ASP A 73 -0.48 -2.09 -20.07
CA ASP A 73 0.94 -2.09 -19.72
C ASP A 73 1.29 -3.23 -18.74
N VAL A 74 1.13 -4.47 -19.20
CA VAL A 74 1.33 -5.68 -18.38
C VAL A 74 2.80 -5.93 -17.97
N SER A 75 3.70 -5.01 -18.30
CA SER A 75 5.09 -5.05 -17.87
C SER A 75 5.22 -4.80 -16.36
N THR A 76 6.46 -4.91 -15.87
CA THR A 76 6.84 -4.52 -14.51
C THR A 76 6.74 -3.01 -14.27
N ASP A 77 6.74 -2.21 -15.33
CA ASP A 77 6.76 -0.74 -15.25
C ASP A 77 5.35 -0.18 -15.00
N GLY A 78 4.30 -0.94 -15.33
CA GLY A 78 2.91 -0.61 -15.00
C GLY A 78 2.53 -0.85 -13.52
N TRP A 79 3.52 -1.07 -12.66
CA TRP A 79 3.37 -1.31 -11.22
C TRP A 79 2.76 -0.11 -10.48
N GLN A 80 2.06 -0.41 -9.39
CA GLN A 80 1.32 0.54 -8.55
C GLN A 80 1.47 0.12 -7.08
N PRO A 81 1.46 1.05 -6.11
CA PRO A 81 0.79 2.34 -6.11
C PRO A 81 1.59 3.45 -6.78
#